data_AF-A0A562BY43-F1
#
_entry.id   AF-A0A562BY43-F1
#
_cell.length_a   1.000
_cell.length_b   1.000
_cell.length_c   1.000
_cell.angle_alpha   90.00
_cell.angle_beta   90.00
_cell.angle_gamma   90.00
#
_symmetry.space_group_name_H-M   'P 1'
#
loop_
_entity.id
_entity.type
_entity.pdbx_description
1 polymer ?
#
loop_
_entity_poly.entity_id
_entity_poly.type
_entity_poly.pdbx_seq_one_letter_code
_entity_poly.pdbx_strand_id
1 'polypeptide(L)'
;MEPDCPPWCVTDAAEHEKDDPGAWLHEGPRFGLLRTWCLDGAEPVFSATFAEPVAEAGELDADELRQLATDALDAAMWMDRAARQVPGGSTGAQPSVVDLVRAAHARATRSA
;
A
#
# COMPACT_ATOMS: atom_id res chain seq x y z
N MET A 1 -23.90 -5.27 -20.35
CA MET A 1 -22.58 -5.55 -20.95
C MET A 1 -21.62 -5.36 -19.79
N GLU A 2 -21.18 -6.46 -19.18
CA GLU A 2 -20.18 -6.39 -18.11
C GLU A 2 -18.93 -5.72 -18.70
N PRO A 3 -18.35 -4.70 -18.03
CA PRO A 3 -17.13 -4.10 -18.53
C PRO A 3 -16.02 -5.16 -18.47
N ASP A 4 -15.45 -5.53 -19.62
CA ASP A 4 -14.31 -6.42 -19.69
C ASP A 4 -13.19 -5.86 -18.80
N CYS A 5 -12.65 -6.69 -17.90
CA CYS A 5 -11.53 -6.31 -17.07
C CYS A 5 -10.34 -5.88 -17.96
N PRO A 6 -9.79 -4.68 -17.77
CA PRO A 6 -8.61 -4.25 -18.52
C PRO A 6 -7.40 -5.11 -18.13
N PRO A 7 -6.37 -5.22 -18.99
CA PRO A 7 -5.26 -6.17 -18.82
C PRO A 7 -4.37 -5.92 -17.57
N TRP A 8 -4.58 -4.83 -16.86
CA TRP A 8 -3.92 -4.48 -15.60
C TRP A 8 -4.76 -4.83 -14.36
N CYS A 9 -6.02 -5.26 -14.55
CA CYS A 9 -6.94 -5.64 -13.48
C CYS A 9 -6.58 -7.05 -12.99
N VAL A 10 -6.36 -7.17 -11.68
CA VAL A 10 -5.93 -8.43 -11.04
C VAL A 10 -7.12 -9.16 -10.40
N THR A 11 -8.23 -8.45 -10.18
CA THR A 11 -9.48 -8.94 -9.62
C THR A 11 -10.42 -9.35 -10.76
N ASP A 12 -11.21 -10.42 -10.57
CA ASP A 12 -12.19 -10.79 -11.59
C ASP A 12 -13.43 -9.86 -11.56
N ALA A 13 -14.22 -9.86 -12.64
CA ALA A 13 -15.42 -9.02 -12.73
C ALA A 13 -16.47 -9.35 -11.64
N ALA A 14 -16.50 -10.58 -11.15
CA ALA A 14 -17.44 -11.04 -10.12
C ALA A 14 -16.99 -10.67 -8.69
N GLU A 15 -15.70 -10.43 -8.47
CA GLU A 15 -15.14 -9.87 -7.25
C GLU A 15 -15.40 -8.36 -7.17
N HIS A 16 -15.32 -7.64 -8.28
CA HIS A 16 -15.70 -6.23 -8.36
C HIS A 16 -17.17 -5.97 -8.01
N GLU A 17 -18.08 -6.87 -8.38
CA GLU A 17 -19.51 -6.75 -8.08
C GLU A 17 -19.83 -6.89 -6.58
N LYS A 18 -18.93 -7.47 -5.77
CA LYS A 18 -19.12 -7.70 -4.33
C LYS A 18 -18.64 -6.56 -3.45
N ASP A 19 -17.64 -5.81 -3.89
CA ASP A 19 -17.00 -4.77 -3.07
C ASP A 19 -17.62 -3.37 -3.29
N ASP A 20 -17.75 -2.93 -4.56
CA ASP A 20 -18.55 -1.76 -4.94
C ASP A 20 -18.67 -1.70 -6.49
N PRO A 21 -19.88 -1.65 -7.09
CA PRO A 21 -20.03 -1.66 -8.54
C PRO A 21 -19.28 -0.49 -9.22
N GLY A 22 -18.17 -0.81 -9.89
CA GLY A 22 -17.33 0.15 -10.63
C GLY A 22 -16.04 0.58 -9.94
N ALA A 23 -15.75 0.07 -8.73
CA ALA A 23 -14.43 0.22 -8.10
C ALA A 23 -13.43 -0.76 -8.74
N TRP A 24 -12.27 -0.29 -9.18
CA TRP A 24 -11.23 -1.10 -9.84
C TRP A 24 -9.99 -1.20 -8.95
N LEU A 25 -9.38 -2.37 -8.85
CA LEU A 25 -8.14 -2.58 -8.08
C LEU A 25 -6.97 -2.61 -9.04
N HIS A 26 -6.00 -1.73 -8.79
CA HIS A 26 -4.79 -1.57 -9.60
C HIS A 26 -3.58 -2.05 -8.82
N GLU A 27 -2.73 -2.85 -9.45
CA GLU A 27 -1.40 -3.12 -8.88
C GLU A 27 -0.50 -1.89 -9.08
N GLY A 28 0.05 -1.39 -7.98
CA GLY A 28 1.06 -0.35 -7.95
C GLY A 28 2.49 -0.91 -8.07
N PRO A 29 3.53 -0.10 -7.76
CA PRO A 29 4.90 -0.59 -7.71
C PRO A 29 5.10 -1.67 -6.64
N ARG A 30 6.10 -2.52 -6.86
CA ARG A 30 6.55 -3.53 -5.90
C ARG A 30 7.76 -3.02 -5.12
N PHE A 31 7.81 -3.32 -3.83
CA PHE A 31 8.91 -3.00 -2.93
C PHE A 31 9.38 -4.28 -2.26
N GLY A 32 10.36 -4.94 -2.87
CA GLY A 32 10.91 -6.21 -2.39
C GLY A 32 9.81 -7.25 -2.10
N LEU A 33 9.55 -7.47 -0.81
CA LEU A 33 8.57 -8.42 -0.29
C LEU A 33 7.12 -7.94 -0.36
N LEU A 34 6.86 -6.71 -0.80
CA LEU A 34 5.53 -6.09 -0.83
C LEU A 34 5.07 -5.76 -2.26
N ARG A 35 3.80 -6.02 -2.52
CA ARG A 35 3.03 -5.48 -3.66
C ARG A 35 2.14 -4.37 -3.14
N THR A 36 1.99 -3.29 -3.89
CA THR A 36 1.06 -2.20 -3.53
C THR A 36 -0.16 -2.22 -4.43
N TRP A 37 -1.24 -1.62 -3.95
CA TRP A 37 -2.54 -1.62 -4.60
C TRP A 37 -3.20 -0.26 -4.48
N CYS A 38 -4.06 0.07 -5.45
CA CYS A 38 -4.98 1.19 -5.40
C CYS A 38 -6.37 0.70 -5.74
N LEU A 39 -7.32 0.81 -4.80
CA LEU A 39 -8.73 0.61 -5.07
C LEU A 39 -9.31 1.96 -5.49
N ASP A 40 -9.76 2.05 -6.73
CA ASP A 40 -10.39 3.23 -7.29
C ASP A 40 -11.75 3.50 -6.64
N GLY A 41 -12.06 4.78 -6.49
CA GLY A 41 -13.32 5.28 -5.99
C GLY A 41 -13.30 6.80 -5.95
N ALA A 42 -14.37 7.42 -5.44
CA ALA A 42 -14.37 8.87 -5.19
C ALA A 42 -13.24 9.28 -4.23
N GLU A 43 -12.90 8.40 -3.30
CA GLU A 43 -11.73 8.48 -2.43
C GLU A 43 -10.89 7.20 -2.61
N PRO A 44 -9.83 7.23 -3.43
CA PRO A 44 -9.00 6.06 -3.69
C PRO A 44 -8.30 5.55 -2.43
N VAL A 45 -8.28 4.24 -2.25
CA VAL A 45 -7.65 3.58 -1.09
C VAL A 45 -6.38 2.87 -1.54
N PHE A 46 -5.25 3.22 -0.93
CA PHE A 46 -3.97 2.58 -1.19
C PHE A 46 -3.65 1.52 -0.12
N SER A 47 -3.21 0.34 -0.53
CA SER A 47 -2.87 -0.77 0.37
C SER A 47 -1.66 -1.56 -0.12
N ALA A 48 -1.15 -2.50 0.69
CA ALA A 48 -0.10 -3.42 0.29
C ALA A 48 -0.36 -4.83 0.81
N THR A 49 0.14 -5.82 0.07
CA THR A 49 0.16 -7.23 0.47
C THR A 49 1.56 -7.78 0.32
N PHE A 50 1.86 -8.91 0.98
CA PHE A 50 3.09 -9.64 0.72
C PHE A 50 3.10 -10.19 -0.71
N ALA A 51 4.27 -10.14 -1.36
CA ALA A 51 4.49 -10.79 -2.64
C ALA A 51 4.62 -12.31 -2.43
N GLU A 52 3.90 -13.13 -3.18
CA GLU A 52 4.17 -14.57 -3.20
C GLU A 52 5.60 -14.83 -3.72
N PRO A 53 6.39 -15.75 -3.09
CA PRO A 53 5.99 -16.77 -2.11
C PRO A 53 6.09 -16.35 -0.63
N VAL A 54 6.37 -15.08 -0.31
CA VAL A 54 6.52 -14.60 1.08
C VAL A 54 5.23 -14.79 1.89
N ALA A 55 4.07 -14.74 1.24
CA ALA A 55 2.77 -15.02 1.87
C ALA A 55 2.65 -16.46 2.44
N GLU A 56 3.46 -17.41 1.94
CA GLU A 56 3.56 -18.78 2.46
C GLU A 56 4.87 -19.05 3.21
N ALA A 57 5.80 -18.08 3.22
CA ALA A 57 7.08 -18.20 3.92
C ALA A 57 6.84 -18.06 5.42
N GLY A 58 7.35 -19.02 6.20
CA GLY A 58 7.17 -19.10 7.64
C GLY A 58 7.88 -17.99 8.44
N GLU A 59 8.71 -18.38 9.39
CA GLU A 59 9.46 -17.45 10.25
C GLU A 59 10.46 -16.62 9.43
N LEU A 60 10.44 -15.30 9.59
CA LEU A 60 11.40 -14.38 8.97
C LEU A 60 12.65 -14.28 9.84
N ASP A 61 13.82 -14.39 9.22
CA ASP A 61 15.08 -14.13 9.90
C ASP A 61 15.34 -12.62 10.13
N ALA A 62 16.41 -12.29 10.84
CA ALA A 62 16.73 -10.91 11.19
C ALA A 62 17.10 -10.03 9.97
N ASP A 63 17.60 -10.59 8.88
CA ASP A 63 17.89 -9.86 7.64
C ASP A 63 16.60 -9.64 6.84
N GLU A 64 15.74 -10.65 6.77
CA GLU A 64 14.42 -10.57 6.14
C GLU A 64 13.49 -9.58 6.86
N LEU A 65 13.51 -9.55 8.19
CA LEU A 65 12.79 -8.53 8.98
C LEU A 65 13.29 -7.12 8.69
N ARG A 66 14.60 -6.94 8.49
CA ARG A 66 15.19 -5.64 8.12
C ARG A 66 14.77 -5.24 6.72
N GLN A 67 14.80 -6.17 5.77
CA GLN A 67 14.33 -5.92 4.41
C GLN A 67 12.85 -5.55 4.39
N LEU A 68 12.00 -6.30 5.11
CA LEU A 68 10.58 -6.00 5.23
C LEU A 68 10.32 -4.61 5.82
N ALA A 69 11.09 -4.20 6.83
CA ALA A 69 10.96 -2.86 7.41
C ALA A 69 11.30 -1.75 6.40
N THR A 70 12.33 -1.96 5.57
CA THR A 70 12.68 -1.04 4.48
C THR A 70 11.60 -1.00 3.40
N ASP A 71 11.17 -2.17 2.93
CA ASP A 71 10.14 -2.32 1.91
C ASP A 71 8.82 -1.66 2.36
N ALA A 72 8.43 -1.86 3.61
CA ALA A 72 7.23 -1.28 4.19
C ALA A 72 7.31 0.25 4.28
N LEU A 73 8.49 0.80 4.60
CA LEU A 73 8.68 2.25 4.63
C LEU A 73 8.57 2.85 3.23
N ASP A 74 9.21 2.24 2.23
CA ASP A 74 9.17 2.70 0.85
C ASP A 74 7.75 2.61 0.26
N ALA A 75 7.04 1.52 0.54
CA ALA A 75 5.64 1.35 0.18
C ALA A 75 4.77 2.45 0.81
N ALA A 76 4.90 2.69 2.12
CA ALA A 76 4.15 3.73 2.82
C ALA A 76 4.45 5.14 2.27
N MET A 77 5.72 5.42 1.93
CA MET A 77 6.12 6.69 1.30
C MET A 77 5.50 6.89 -0.07
N TRP A 78 5.41 5.82 -0.87
CA TRP A 78 4.73 5.87 -2.16
C TRP A 78 3.23 6.11 -1.98
N MET A 79 2.56 5.40 -1.07
CA MET A 79 1.12 5.57 -0.82
C MET A 79 0.78 6.98 -0.35
N ASP A 80 1.55 7.54 0.59
CA ASP A 80 1.36 8.93 1.06
C ASP A 80 1.49 9.93 -0.09
N ARG A 81 2.44 9.71 -1.00
CA ARG A 81 2.60 10.55 -2.20
C ARG A 81 1.44 10.38 -3.17
N ALA A 82 1.01 9.15 -3.43
CA ALA A 82 -0.07 8.85 -4.35
C ALA A 82 -1.40 9.45 -3.87
N ALA A 83 -1.71 9.31 -2.57
CA ALA A 83 -2.89 9.89 -1.95
C ALA A 83 -2.94 11.42 -2.07
N ARG A 84 -1.81 12.12 -1.97
CA ARG A 84 -1.72 13.58 -2.15
C ARG A 84 -1.94 14.04 -3.59
N GLN A 85 -1.77 13.15 -4.57
CA GLN A 85 -1.94 13.47 -5.98
C GLN A 85 -3.38 13.28 -6.47
N VAL A 86 -4.25 12.65 -5.66
CA VAL A 86 -5.66 12.48 -6.00
C VAL A 86 -6.39 13.84 -5.88
N PRO A 87 -7.01 14.34 -6.96
CA PRO A 87 -7.79 15.57 -6.92
C PRO A 87 -9.02 15.39 -6.01
N GLY A 88 -9.14 16.21 -4.96
CA GLY A 88 -10.30 16.21 -4.07
C GLY A 88 -10.16 15.40 -2.78
N GLY A 89 -9.05 14.66 -2.59
CA GLY A 89 -8.74 14.03 -1.32
C GLY A 89 -8.58 15.08 -0.22
N SER A 90 -9.34 14.95 0.87
CA SER A 90 -9.29 15.89 1.98
C SER A 90 -7.88 15.99 2.55
N THR A 91 -7.18 17.09 2.23
CA THR A 91 -5.90 17.47 2.85
C THR A 91 -6.16 17.97 4.27
N GLY A 92 -6.65 17.11 5.15
CA GLY A 92 -6.79 17.38 6.57
C GLY A 92 -5.47 17.12 7.29
N ALA A 93 -4.57 18.10 7.30
CA ALA A 93 -3.48 18.39 8.23
C ALA A 93 -2.99 17.29 9.23
N GLN A 94 -2.81 16.05 8.80
CA GLN A 94 -2.27 14.96 9.61
C GLN A 94 -0.82 14.69 9.18
N PRO A 95 0.11 14.49 10.13
CA PRO A 95 1.50 14.17 9.84
C PRO A 95 1.57 12.82 9.10
N SER A 96 2.40 12.74 8.06
CA SER A 96 2.54 11.51 7.27
C SER A 96 3.10 10.37 8.13
N VAL A 97 2.90 9.13 7.70
CA VAL A 97 3.50 7.94 8.34
C VAL A 97 5.03 8.10 8.49
N VAL A 98 5.67 8.74 7.52
CA VAL A 98 7.09 9.10 7.57
C VAL A 98 7.40 10.04 8.74
N ASP A 99 6.53 11.01 9.00
CA ASP A 99 6.71 12.01 10.04
C ASP A 99 6.59 11.41 11.44
N LEU A 100 5.70 10.43 11.59
CA LEU A 100 5.52 9.72 12.86
C LEU A 100 6.65 8.71 13.12
N VAL A 101 7.09 7.98 12.09
CA VAL A 101 8.27 7.09 12.18
C VAL A 101 9.52 7.88 12.53
N ARG A 102 9.71 9.06 11.93
CA ARG A 102 10.78 10.00 12.30
C ARG A 102 10.69 10.45 13.76
N ALA A 103 9.50 10.83 14.22
CA ALA A 103 9.31 11.28 15.60
C ALA A 103 9.63 10.18 16.62
N ALA A 104 9.21 8.94 16.35
CA ALA A 104 9.48 7.79 17.20
C ALA A 104 10.96 7.40 17.22
N HIS A 105 11.61 7.35 16.06
CA HIS A 105 13.05 7.07 15.98
C HIS A 105 13.87 8.12 16.74
N ALA A 106 13.52 9.41 16.57
CA ALA A 106 14.18 10.51 17.27
C ALA A 106 13.96 10.50 18.79
N ARG A 107 12.91 9.84 19.28
CA ARG A 107 12.67 9.65 20.72
C ARG A 107 13.48 8.47 21.26
N ALA A 108 13.56 7.38 20.50
CA ALA A 108 14.30 6.19 20.89
C ALA A 108 15.82 6.40 20.97
N THR A 109 16.41 7.21 20.07
CA THR A 109 17.87 7.45 20.02
C THR A 109 18.37 8.53 20.97
N ARG A 110 17.48 9.40 21.49
CA ARG A 110 17.85 10.41 22.50
C ARG A 110 17.76 9.91 23.95
N SER A 111 17.17 8.74 24.15
CA SER A 111 17.05 8.09 25.46
C SER A 111 18.07 6.96 25.66
N ALA A 112 18.98 6.77 24.71
CA ALA A 112 20.14 5.89 24.77
C ALA A 112 21.42 6.71 24.98
#